data_AF-A0A453NSX1-F1
#
_entry.id   AF-A0A453NSX1-F1
#
_cell.length_a   1.000
_cell.length_b   1.000
_cell.length_c   1.000
_cell.angle_alpha   90.00
_cell.angle_beta   90.00
_cell.angle_gamma   90.00
#
_symmetry.space_group_name_H-M   'P 1'
#
loop_
_entity.id
_entity.type
_entity.pdbx_description
1 polymer ?
#
loop_
_entity_poly.entity_id
_entity_poly.type
_entity_poly.pdbx_seq_one_letter_code
_entity_poly.pdbx_strand_id
1 'polypeptide(L)' 'IGSRQYIVMPGRYIYTQRLKDANVNDQIILNKVLLVSTRDKAYIGMPVVTNAAVHAIVEEQVCLMHDVRLIMNIQN' A
#
# COMPACT_ATOMS: atom_id res chain seq x y z
N ILE A 1 -5.87 -1.64 -3.28
CA ILE A 1 -5.12 -1.88 -4.53
C ILE A 1 -6.00 -2.76 -5.41
N GLY A 2 -6.27 -2.36 -6.66
CA GLY A 2 -7.39 -2.94 -7.42
C GLY A 2 -8.72 -2.73 -6.68
N SER A 3 -9.59 -3.74 -6.68
CA SER A 3 -10.88 -3.73 -5.97
C SER A 3 -10.81 -4.25 -4.52
N ARG A 4 -9.60 -4.46 -3.97
CA ARG A 4 -9.38 -4.99 -2.62
C ARG A 4 -8.75 -3.97 -1.69
N GLN A 5 -9.15 -4.03 -0.42
CA GLN A 5 -8.58 -3.24 0.67
C GLN A 5 -7.59 -4.10 1.46
N TYR A 6 -6.52 -3.46 1.94
CA TYR A 6 -5.44 -4.13 2.67
C TYR A 6 -5.12 -3.33 3.93
N ILE A 7 -4.79 -4.04 5.00
CA ILE A 7 -4.24 -3.44 6.21
C ILE A 7 -2.73 -3.36 6.02
N VAL A 8 -2.20 -2.15 6.17
CA VAL A 8 -0.78 -1.85 5.98
C VAL A 8 -0.18 -1.48 7.32
N MET A 9 0.98 -2.08 7.63
CA MET A 9 1.77 -1.74 8.81
C MET A 9 3.22 -1.50 8.37
N PRO A 10 3.90 -0.46 8.90
CA PRO A 10 5.29 -0.20 8.57
C PRO A 10 6.17 -1.40 8.95
N GLY A 11 7.09 -1.76 8.07
CA GLY A 11 7.99 -2.92 8.24
C GLY A 11 7.36 -4.27 7.92
N ARG A 12 6.09 -4.32 7.50
CA ARG A 12 5.46 -5.52 6.93
C ARG A 12 5.35 -5.40 5.42
N TYR A 13 5.15 -6.55 4.79
CA TYR A 13 4.84 -6.65 3.37
C TYR A 13 3.45 -7.23 3.15
N ILE A 14 2.88 -6.96 1.99
CA ILE A 14 1.65 -7.61 1.51
C ILE A 14 1.90 -8.20 0.13
N TYR A 15 1.11 -9.22 -0.21
CA TYR A 15 0.95 -9.69 -1.57
C TYR A 15 -0.27 -9.04 -2.20
N THR A 16 -0.09 -8.53 -3.41
CA THR A 16 -1.17 -7.91 -4.20
C THR A 16 -1.09 -8.37 -5.63
N GLN A 17 -2.18 -8.22 -6.37
CA GLN A 17 -2.16 -8.42 -7.81
C GLN A 17 -1.01 -7.65 -8.48
N ARG A 18 -0.55 -8.16 -9.61
CA ARG A 18 0.41 -7.47 -10.46
C ARG A 18 -0.02 -6.05 -10.78
N LEU A 19 0.86 -5.11 -10.45
CA LEU A 19 0.75 -3.73 -10.86
C LEU A 19 1.27 -3.61 -12.29
N LYS A 20 0.46 -3.05 -13.19
CA LYS A 20 0.91 -2.74 -14.54
C LYS A 20 2.02 -1.71 -14.45
N ASP A 21 3.09 -1.93 -15.22
CA ASP A 21 4.22 -1.00 -15.37
C ASP A 21 5.04 -0.75 -14.09
N ALA A 22 4.98 -1.66 -13.11
CA ALA A 22 5.89 -1.66 -11.97
C ALA A 22 7.01 -2.67 -12.18
N ASN A 23 8.25 -2.32 -11.84
CA ASN A 23 9.41 -3.21 -11.78
C ASN A 23 9.88 -3.41 -10.34
N VAL A 24 10.78 -4.38 -10.14
CA VAL A 24 11.43 -4.59 -8.83
C VAL A 24 12.25 -3.35 -8.46
N ASN A 25 12.15 -2.92 -7.20
CA ASN A 25 12.70 -1.69 -6.61
C ASN A 25 12.01 -0.38 -7.01
N ASP A 26 10.93 -0.42 -7.80
CA ASP A 26 10.16 0.80 -8.07
C ASP A 26 9.43 1.30 -6.82
N GLN A 27 9.41 2.63 -6.66
CA GLN A 27 8.62 3.31 -5.64
C GLN A 27 7.25 3.65 -6.17
N ILE A 28 6.23 3.26 -5.41
CA ILE A 28 4.82 3.42 -5.77
C ILE A 28 4.14 4.20 -4.66
N ILE A 29 3.35 5.20 -5.04
CA ILE A 29 2.61 6.02 -4.10
C ILE A 29 1.13 5.65 -4.21
N LEU A 30 0.54 5.18 -3.12
CA LEU A 30 -0.87 4.84 -3.02
C LEU A 30 -1.60 5.94 -2.26
N ASN A 31 -2.33 6.78 -3.01
CA ASN A 31 -3.05 7.94 -2.46
C ASN A 31 -4.45 7.59 -1.90
N LYS A 32 -4.97 6.39 -2.20
CA LYS A 32 -6.30 5.97 -1.74
C LYS A 32 -6.19 5.31 -0.37
N VAL A 33 -6.17 6.14 0.67
CA VAL A 33 -6.15 5.71 2.08
C VAL A 33 -7.51 5.96 2.71
N LEU A 34 -8.08 4.92 3.33
CA LEU A 34 -9.42 4.98 3.92
C LEU A 34 -9.40 5.22 5.43
N LEU A 35 -8.38 4.68 6.11
CA LEU A 35 -8.24 4.76 7.55
C LEU A 35 -6.75 4.80 7.90
N VAL A 36 -6.38 5.75 8.76
CA VAL A 36 -5.04 5.82 9.36
C VAL A 36 -5.22 5.75 10.87
N SER A 37 -4.67 4.71 11.49
CA SER A 37 -4.70 4.57 12.94
C SER A 37 -3.30 4.73 13.51
N THR A 38 -3.19 5.58 14.52
CA THR A 38 -2.02 5.74 15.38
C THR A 38 -2.38 5.25 16.78
N ARG A 39 -1.41 5.24 17.71
CA ARG A 39 -1.67 4.78 19.09
C ARG A 39 -2.80 5.57 19.77
N ASP A 40 -2.87 6.88 19.51
CA ASP A 40 -3.72 7.79 20.27
C ASP A 40 -4.93 8.31 19.47
N LYS A 41 -4.89 8.20 18.14
CA LYS A 41 -5.91 8.76 17.24
C LYS A 41 -6.15 7.87 16.02
N ALA A 42 -7.38 7.83 15.54
CA ALA A 42 -7.75 7.23 14.27
C ALA A 42 -8.41 8.28 13.36
N TYR A 43 -7.91 8.37 12.13
CA TYR A 43 -8.45 9.22 11.08
C TYR A 43 -9.24 8.33 10.11
N ILE A 44 -10.53 8.64 9.94
CA ILE A 44 -11.44 7.90 9.06
C ILE A 44 -11.80 8.81 7.89
N GLY A 45 -11.51 8.34 6.68
CA GLY A 45 -11.81 9.04 5.45
C GLY A 45 -13.29 8.97 5.09
N MET A 46 -13.84 10.11 4.69
CA MET A 46 -15.20 10.20 4.14
C MET A 46 -15.13 10.93 2.79
N PRO A 47 -14.83 10.26 1.66
CA PRO A 47 -14.61 8.81 1.45
C PRO A 47 -13.15 8.34 1.57
N VAL A 48 -12.18 9.26 1.61
CA VAL A 48 -10.73 8.99 1.75
C VAL A 48 -10.12 10.00 2.72
N VAL A 49 -9.01 9.64 3.37
CA VAL A 49 -8.26 10.54 4.25
C VAL A 49 -7.47 11.52 3.37
N THR A 50 -7.68 12.82 3.56
CA THR A 50 -6.95 13.85 2.81
C THR A 50 -5.50 13.93 3.28
N ASN A 51 -4.57 14.18 2.35
CA ASN A 51 -3.13 14.30 2.60
C ASN A 51 -2.43 13.05 3.17
N ALA A 52 -3.07 11.87 3.12
CA ALA A 52 -2.44 10.61 3.50
C ALA A 52 -1.93 9.87 2.25
N ALA A 53 -0.69 9.41 2.29
CA ALA A 53 -0.09 8.61 1.22
C ALA A 53 0.65 7.39 1.79
N VAL A 54 0.52 6.26 1.11
CA VAL A 54 1.33 5.07 1.41
C VAL A 54 2.42 4.93 0.37
N HIS A 55 3.67 5.04 0.80
CA HIS A 55 4.83 4.83 -0.03
C HIS A 55 5.16 3.34 0.01
N ALA A 56 5.17 2.69 -1.14
CA ALA A 56 5.46 1.27 -1.28
C ALA A 56 6.70 1.07 -2.16
N ILE A 57 7.51 0.08 -1.83
CA ILE A 57 8.59 -0.39 -2.69
C ILE A 57 8.24 -1.81 -3.14
N VAL A 58 8.39 -2.07 -4.44
CA VAL A 58 8.25 -3.40 -5.01
C VAL A 58 9.48 -4.22 -4.65
N GLU A 59 9.31 -5.22 -3.78
CA GLU A 59 10.41 -6.10 -3.37
C GLU A 59 10.59 -7.24 -4.36
N GLU A 60 9.50 -7.86 -4.82
CA GLU A 60 9.56 -9.04 -5.68
C GLU A 60 8.31 -9.16 -6.57
N GLN A 61 8.51 -9.68 -7.78
CA GLN A 61 7.43 -10.08 -8.68
C GLN A 61 7.44 -11.59 -8.89
N VAL A 62 6.41 -12.27 -8.39
CA VAL A 62 6.32 -13.73 -8.52
C VAL A 62 5.53 -14.07 -9.78
N CYS A 63 6.22 -14.59 -10.79
CA CYS A 63 5.64 -14.92 -12.09
C CYS A 63 4.53 -15.99 -12.00
N LEU A 64 4.66 -16.96 -11.10
CA LEU A 64 3.75 -18.11 -11.00
C LEU A 64 2.38 -17.78 -10.39
N MET A 65 2.27 -16.70 -9.61
CA MET A 65 1.04 -16.38 -8.87
C MET A 65 0.40 -15.05 -9.25
N HIS A 66 1.00 -14.31 -10.20
CA HIS A 66 0.60 -12.94 -10.59
C HIS A 66 0.50 -11.98 -9.39
N ASP A 67 1.23 -12.27 -8.31
CA ASP A 67 1.26 -11.48 -7.09
C ASP A 67 2.62 -10.77 -6.94
N VAL A 68 2.57 -9.57 -6.37
CA VAL A 68 3.69 -8.67 -6.13
C VAL A 68 3.79 -8.43 -4.64
N ARG A 69 5.02 -8.54 -4.12
CA ARG A 69 5.34 -8.27 -2.73
C ARG A 69 5.71 -6.80 -2.57
N LEU A 70 4.96 -6.08 -1.74
CA LEU A 70 5.12 -4.65 -1.49
C LEU A 70 5.50 -4.40 -0.03
N ILE A 71 6.63 -3.74 0.21
CA ILE A 71 6.97 -3.17 1.51
C ILE A 71 6.41 -1.76 1.56
N MET A 72 5.58 -1.46 2.54
CA MET A 72 4.89 -0.17 2.61
C MET A 72 5.23 0.60 3.87
N ASN A 73 5.30 1.91 3.70
CA ASN A 73 5.43 2.89 4.77
C ASN A 73 4.34 3.95 4.63
N ILE A 74 3.65 4.24 5.73
CA ILE A 74 2.61 5.27 5.75
C ILE A 74 3.30 6.60 6.02
N GLN A 75 3.04 7.60 5.17
CA GLN A 75 3.50 8.97 5.35
C GLN A 75 2.27 9.86 5.50
N ASN A 76 2.29 10.73 6.52
CA ASN A 76 1.23 11.67 6.84
C ASN A 76 1.83 13.03 7.18
#